data_AF-A0A410MI40-F1
#
_entry.id   AF-A0A410MI40-F1
#
_cell.length_a   1.000
_cell.length_b   1.000
_cell.length_c   1.000
_cell.angle_alpha   90.00
_cell.angle_beta   90.00
_cell.angle_gamma   90.00
#
_symmetry.space_group_name_H-M   'P 1'
#
loop_
_entity.id
_entity.type
_entity.pdbx_description
1 polymer ?
#
loop_
_entity_poly.entity_id
_entity_poly.type
_entity_poly.pdbx_seq_one_letter_code
_entity_poly.pdbx_strand_id
1 'polypeptide(L)' 'MNPLIILIIILISVTLDYLWFDVDRKRWGWMKKWPRFQKGLFLASFVIAAVVIYIGLAL' A
#
# COMPACT_ATOMS: atom_id res chain seq x y z
N MET A 1 15.59 14.39 -0.81
CA MET A 1 14.38 13.87 -1.50
C MET A 1 13.16 14.49 -0.86
N ASN A 2 12.22 15.03 -1.63
CA ASN A 2 10.99 15.60 -1.08
C ASN A 2 10.14 14.46 -0.47
N PRO A 3 9.73 14.54 0.81
CA PRO A 3 8.97 13.47 1.46
C PRO A 3 7.61 13.19 0.79
N LEU A 4 7.05 14.14 0.03
CA LEU A 4 5.90 13.88 -0.85
C LEU A 4 6.23 12.87 -1.96
N ILE A 5 7.42 12.95 -2.54
CA ILE A 5 7.87 12.02 -3.60
C ILE A 5 8.03 10.60 -3.02
N ILE A 6 8.54 10.49 -1.79
CA ILE A 6 8.66 9.20 -1.09
C ILE A 6 7.29 8.56 -0.88
N LEU A 7 6.31 9.37 -0.45
CA LEU A 7 4.93 8.90 -0.24
C LEU A 7 4.29 8.39 -1.54
N ILE A 8 4.47 9.12 -2.65
CA ILE A 8 3.97 8.72 -3.98
C ILE A 8 4.62 7.41 -4.43
N ILE A 9 5.94 7.26 -4.26
CA ILE A 9 6.66 6.04 -4.63
C ILE A 9 6.13 4.82 -3.86
N ILE A 10 5.90 4.97 -2.54
CA ILE A 10 5.35 3.88 -1.71
C ILE A 10 3.96 3.48 -2.19
N LEU A 11 3.08 4.45 -2.44
CA LEU A 11 1.71 4.17 -2.90
C LEU A 11 1.68 3.46 -4.24
N ILE A 12 2.47 3.93 -5.21
CA ILE A 12 2.56 3.32 -6.53
C ILE A 12 3.14 1.91 -6.42
N SER A 13 4.20 1.73 -5.64
CA SER A 13 4.86 0.42 -5.47
C SER A 13 3.92 -0.62 -4.88
N VAL A 14 3.19 -0.28 -3.80
CA VAL A 14 2.22 -1.20 -3.16
C VAL A 14 1.07 -1.51 -4.12
N THR A 15 0.57 -0.51 -4.85
CA THR A 15 -0.52 -0.69 -5.81
C THR A 15 -0.12 -1.59 -6.98
N LEU A 16 1.07 -1.37 -7.56
CA LEU A 16 1.61 -2.19 -8.64
C LEU A 16 1.95 -3.60 -8.17
N ASP A 17 2.46 -3.77 -6.95
CA ASP A 17 2.71 -5.10 -6.39
C ASP A 17 1.40 -5.90 -6.24
N TYR A 18 0.37 -5.25 -5.70
CA TYR A 18 -0.93 -5.88 -5.49
C TYR A 18 -1.69 -6.19 -6.80
N LEU A 19 -1.67 -5.27 -7.77
CA LEU A 19 -2.45 -5.41 -9.00
C LEU A 19 -1.71 -6.15 -10.11
N TRP A 20 -0.40 -5.96 -10.22
CA TRP A 20 0.37 -6.35 -11.41
C TRP A 20 1.36 -7.47 -11.14
N PHE A 21 2.08 -7.44 -10.02
CA PHE A 21 3.11 -8.44 -9.72
C PHE A 21 2.59 -9.68 -9.00
N ASP A 22 1.36 -9.63 -8.46
CA ASP A 22 0.72 -10.77 -7.80
C ASP A 22 -0.26 -11.53 -8.72
N VAL A 23 0.17 -11.81 -9.95
CA VAL A 23 -0.61 -12.52 -10.99
C VAL A 23 -1.13 -13.88 -10.50
N ASP A 24 -0.28 -14.63 -9.78
CA ASP A 24 -0.64 -15.96 -9.25
C ASP A 24 -1.35 -15.91 -7.89
N ARG A 25 -1.53 -14.72 -7.31
CA ARG A 25 -1.88 -14.56 -5.89
C ARG A 25 -1.03 -15.40 -4.94
N LYS A 26 0.27 -15.55 -5.21
CA LYS A 26 1.17 -16.29 -4.30
C LYS A 26 1.55 -15.43 -3.10
N ARG A 27 1.71 -14.11 -3.28
CA ARG A 27 2.06 -13.17 -2.20
C ARG A 27 0.84 -12.73 -1.41
N TRP A 28 -0.25 -12.37 -2.10
CA TRP A 28 -1.49 -11.92 -1.46
C TRP A 28 -2.58 -13.01 -1.45
N GLY A 29 -2.18 -14.28 -1.61
CA GLY A 29 -3.09 -15.45 -1.67
C GLY A 29 -3.94 -15.64 -0.44
N TRP A 30 -3.42 -15.25 0.73
CA TRP A 30 -4.15 -15.25 1.99
C TRP A 30 -5.34 -14.26 1.98
N MET A 31 -5.28 -13.20 1.15
CA MET A 31 -6.40 -12.27 0.94
C MET A 31 -7.37 -12.73 -0.16
N LYS A 32 -7.17 -13.88 -0.81
CA LYS A 32 -8.00 -14.30 -1.97
C LYS A 32 -9.48 -14.37 -1.62
N LYS A 33 -9.82 -14.93 -0.45
CA LYS A 33 -11.21 -15.06 0.05
C LYS A 33 -11.78 -13.79 0.67
N TRP A 34 -10.98 -12.73 0.80
CA TRP A 34 -11.45 -11.51 1.46
C TRP A 34 -12.44 -10.73 0.58
N PRO A 35 -13.49 -10.14 1.15
CA PRO A 35 -14.36 -9.19 0.47
C PRO A 35 -13.57 -7.96 0.01
N ARG A 36 -14.04 -7.32 -1.07
CA ARG A 36 -13.38 -6.14 -1.67
C ARG A 36 -13.17 -5.01 -0.65
N PHE A 37 -14.10 -4.85 0.28
CA PHE A 37 -13.99 -3.86 1.35
C PHE A 37 -12.80 -4.12 2.28
N GLN A 38 -12.59 -5.36 2.74
CA GLN A 38 -11.45 -5.70 3.61
C GLN A 38 -10.11 -5.54 2.88
N LYS A 39 -10.05 -5.90 1.58
CA LYS A 39 -8.88 -5.65 0.73
C LYS A 39 -8.56 -4.16 0.63
N GLY A 40 -9.58 -3.32 0.41
CA GLY A 40 -9.44 -1.88 0.35
C GLY A 40 -9.01 -1.28 1.70
N LEU A 41 -9.59 -1.74 2.81
CA LEU A 41 -9.22 -1.31 4.15
C LEU A 41 -7.76 -1.64 4.48
N PHE A 42 -7.31 -2.83 4.09
CA PHE A 42 -5.92 -3.25 4.27
C PHE A 42 -4.96 -2.40 3.43
N LEU A 43 -5.27 -2.13 2.17
CA LEU A 43 -4.47 -1.22 1.34
C LEU A 43 -4.46 0.21 1.91
N ALA A 44 -5.59 0.69 2.45
CA ALA A 44 -5.67 2.00 3.10
C ALA A 44 -4.75 2.10 4.33
N SER A 45 -4.47 0.99 5.02
CA SER A 45 -3.52 1.00 6.15
C SER A 45 -2.10 1.41 5.75
N PHE A 46 -1.64 1.10 4.53
CA PHE A 46 -0.35 1.57 4.01
C PHE A 46 -0.36 3.07 3.76
N VAL A 47 -1.48 3.62 3.28
CA VAL A 47 -1.66 5.07 3.09
C VAL A 47 -1.54 5.77 4.44
N ILE A 48 -2.24 5.26 5.45
CA ILE A 48 -2.21 5.82 6.82
C ILE A 48 -0.80 5.76 7.40
N ALA A 49 -0.13 4.60 7.30
CA ALA A 49 1.24 4.44 7.77
C ALA A 49 2.21 5.41 7.06
N ALA A 50 2.07 5.58 5.73
CA ALA A 50 2.88 6.52 4.97
C ALA A 50 2.64 7.98 5.40
N VAL A 51 1.40 8.38 5.66
CA VAL A 51 1.06 9.72 6.17
C VAL A 51 1.65 9.95 7.56
N VAL A 52 1.56 8.96 8.45
CA VAL A 52 2.17 9.06 9.80
C VAL A 52 3.69 9.23 9.71
N ILE A 53 4.35 8.44 8.85
CA ILE A 53 5.80 8.56 8.60
C ILE A 53 6.13 9.93 8.03
N TYR A 54 5.34 10.43 7.08
CA TYR A 54 5.53 11.77 6.49
C TYR A 54 5.46 12.86 7.56
N ILE A 55 4.43 12.83 8.42
CA ILE A 55 4.28 13.79 9.52
C ILE A 55 5.47 13.70 10.48
N GLY A 56 5.89 12.50 10.85
CA GLY A 56 7.03 12.30 11.75
C GLY A 56 8.38 12.73 11.18
N LEU A 57 8.57 12.66 9.85
CA LEU A 57 9.77 13.16 9.17
C LEU A 57 9.72 14.67 8.88
N ALA A 58 8.52 15.25 8.83
CA ALA A 58 8.31 16.67 8.56
C ALA A 58 8.32 17.54 9.83
N LEU A 59 8.32 16.91 11.01
CA LEU A 59 8.49 17.54 12.32
C LEU A 59 9.97 17.62 12.70
#